data_AF-A0A7C5GC10-F1
#
_entry.id   AF-A0A7C5GC10-F1
#
_cell.length_a   1.000
_cell.length_b   1.000
_cell.length_c   1.000
_cell.angle_alpha   90.00
_cell.angle_beta   90.00
_cell.angle_gamma   90.00
#
_symmetry.space_group_name_H-M   'P 1'
#
loop_
_entity.id
_entity.type
_entity.pdbx_description
1 polymer ?
#
loop_
_entity_poly.entity_id
_entity_poly.type
_entity_poly.pdbx_seq_one_letter_code
_entity_poly.pdbx_strand_id
1 'polypeptide(L)'
;MGTKGCGVLSPRVPLMAVLIVFAGVFAGAQTPSTDLDPAGATRIFIDSVTSLGYSKSDKPYPLGNIDRLGFAQPINDLTLSLRSASGIEVSIMTRLVAEYTLEGAFNVPEPQSGNPVAVENNIVYKGILSLPFFGGNVTLGRQAISLGPARWSNLQISPQVPYLDSVYFRLPLGRLEITQVIATLENRQGVDDVTIPTVPGYNFKITDIILSSRRFVWAADTFDVAVGAQSLFSRPYNAYQLGDLLPIFSVHNGDVGVNNITFLADLNVRAIPDHRQYLILGLDDVNANLFGIDDYGIPTIWAIVGGVAGLFRGPSFDLEYTLETTATHYLWGSFENFDPLSRSIDRLYTAGGN
;
A
#
# COMPACT_ATOMS: atom_id res chain seq x y z
N MET A 1 21.84 -36.70 -15.63
CA MET A 1 21.34 -37.45 -14.45
C MET A 1 22.09 -36.95 -13.23
N GLY A 2 21.46 -36.09 -12.43
CA GLY A 2 22.01 -35.54 -11.20
C GLY A 2 20.85 -35.29 -10.25
N THR A 3 20.73 -36.12 -9.24
CA THR A 3 19.65 -36.10 -8.24
C THR A 3 19.85 -34.94 -7.28
N LYS A 4 18.92 -33.97 -7.28
CA LYS A 4 18.79 -32.98 -6.21
C LYS A 4 18.21 -33.68 -4.98
N GLY A 5 19.00 -33.78 -3.91
CA GLY A 5 18.55 -34.23 -2.61
C GLY A 5 17.61 -33.21 -2.00
N CYS A 6 16.35 -33.60 -1.82
CA CYS A 6 15.33 -32.83 -1.12
C CYS A 6 15.51 -33.09 0.39
N GLY A 7 16.23 -32.20 1.08
CA GLY A 7 16.27 -32.18 2.53
C GLY A 7 14.94 -31.64 3.06
N VAL A 8 14.08 -32.54 3.55
CA VAL A 8 12.83 -32.19 4.22
C VAL A 8 13.17 -31.56 5.57
N LEU A 9 13.36 -30.24 5.59
CA LEU A 9 13.21 -29.44 6.79
C LEU A 9 11.72 -29.13 6.94
N SER A 10 11.07 -29.76 7.92
CA SER A 10 9.72 -29.40 8.33
C SER A 10 9.71 -27.93 8.75
N PRO A 11 8.99 -27.03 8.05
CA PRO A 11 8.87 -25.66 8.50
C PRO A 11 7.76 -25.65 9.56
N ARG A 12 8.16 -25.47 10.83
CA ARG A 12 7.23 -24.93 11.82
C ARG A 12 6.86 -23.54 11.34
N VAL A 13 5.66 -23.39 10.77
CA VAL A 13 5.10 -22.08 10.42
C VAL A 13 4.97 -21.29 11.71
N PRO A 14 5.73 -20.20 11.94
CA PRO A 14 5.48 -19.35 13.08
C PRO A 14 4.15 -18.62 12.82
N LEU A 15 3.13 -18.97 13.60
CA LEU A 15 1.89 -18.20 13.65
C LEU A 15 2.24 -16.87 14.34
N MET A 16 2.49 -15.81 13.57
CA MET A 16 2.72 -14.49 14.13
C MET A 16 1.37 -13.84 14.42
N ALA A 17 0.85 -14.07 15.62
CA ALA A 17 -0.32 -13.36 16.12
C ALA A 17 0.13 -11.98 16.62
N VAL A 18 -0.20 -10.92 15.88
CA VAL A 18 0.05 -9.54 16.28
C VAL A 18 -1.24 -8.99 16.90
N LEU A 19 -1.32 -8.98 18.23
CA LEU A 19 -2.40 -8.31 18.96
C LEU A 19 -2.02 -6.83 19.15
N ILE A 20 -2.66 -5.95 18.39
CA ILE A 20 -2.55 -4.50 18.58
C ILE A 20 -3.84 -4.00 19.23
N VAL A 21 -3.77 -3.64 20.51
CA VAL A 21 -4.86 -2.99 21.24
C VAL A 21 -4.52 -1.51 21.36
N PHE A 22 -5.30 -0.64 20.69
CA PHE A 22 -5.26 0.80 20.93
C PHE A 22 -6.40 1.20 21.85
N ALA A 23 -6.07 1.73 23.01
CA ALA A 23 -6.97 2.59 23.78
C ALA A 23 -6.58 4.03 23.47
N GLY A 24 -7.19 4.61 22.44
CA GLY A 24 -6.94 6.00 22.03
C GLY A 24 -8.16 6.87 22.31
N VAL A 25 -7.96 7.98 23.01
CA VAL A 25 -8.89 9.12 22.94
C VAL A 25 -8.55 9.85 21.65
N PHE A 26 -9.24 9.52 20.55
CA PHE A 26 -9.05 10.22 19.29
C PHE A 26 -9.70 11.60 19.37
N ALA A 27 -8.87 12.65 19.36
CA ALA A 27 -9.33 13.97 18.95
C ALA A 27 -9.60 13.92 17.43
N GLY A 28 -10.86 13.68 17.07
CA GLY A 28 -11.45 13.93 15.76
C GLY A 28 -10.70 13.38 14.55
N ALA A 29 -10.98 12.14 14.16
CA ALA A 29 -10.90 11.81 12.74
C ALA A 29 -11.90 12.71 12.01
N GLN A 30 -11.42 13.63 11.16
CA GLN A 30 -12.29 14.32 10.21
C GLN A 30 -12.93 13.25 9.32
N THR A 31 -14.18 12.91 9.59
CA THR A 31 -15.04 12.31 8.59
C THR A 31 -15.11 13.26 7.41
N PRO A 32 -14.94 12.80 6.16
CA PRO A 32 -15.23 13.64 5.01
C PRO A 32 -16.69 14.10 5.17
N SER A 33 -16.90 15.41 5.34
CA SER A 33 -18.25 15.95 5.49
C SER A 33 -19.03 15.58 4.24
N THR A 34 -20.05 14.74 4.39
CA THR A 34 -21.05 14.44 3.36
C THR A 34 -22.06 15.58 3.22
N ASP A 35 -21.68 16.80 3.61
CA ASP A 35 -22.53 17.96 3.42
C ASP A 35 -22.77 18.14 1.93
N LEU A 36 -24.02 17.97 1.55
CA LEU A 36 -24.52 18.20 0.20
C LEU A 36 -24.15 19.64 -0.18
N ASP A 37 -23.21 19.76 -1.11
CA ASP A 37 -22.64 21.02 -1.53
C ASP A 37 -23.73 21.98 -2.05
N PRO A 38 -23.82 23.22 -1.54
CA PRO A 38 -24.47 24.28 -2.30
C PRO A 38 -23.77 24.38 -3.66
N ALA A 39 -24.51 23.99 -4.70
CA ALA A 39 -24.01 23.81 -6.05
C ALA A 39 -23.34 25.09 -6.57
N GLY A 40 -22.06 24.98 -6.98
CA GLY A 40 -21.44 25.96 -7.87
C GLY A 40 -20.26 26.78 -7.33
N ALA A 41 -19.84 26.63 -6.06
CA ALA A 41 -18.73 27.42 -5.52
C ALA A 41 -17.38 26.69 -5.59
N THR A 42 -16.34 27.40 -6.03
CA THR A 42 -14.94 26.99 -5.80
C THR A 42 -14.61 27.13 -4.32
N ARG A 43 -13.91 26.15 -3.76
CA ARG A 43 -13.54 26.09 -2.34
C ARG A 43 -12.05 25.95 -2.15
N ILE A 44 -11.56 26.64 -1.13
CA ILE A 44 -10.20 26.54 -0.64
C ILE A 44 -10.28 25.87 0.74
N PHE A 45 -9.52 24.80 0.91
CA PHE A 45 -9.37 24.10 2.17
C PHE A 45 -7.94 24.27 2.66
N ILE A 46 -7.80 24.61 3.93
CA ILE A 46 -6.51 24.72 4.62
C ILE A 46 -6.69 23.94 5.92
N ASP A 47 -5.96 22.85 6.06
CA ASP A 47 -5.95 22.01 7.26
C ASP A 47 -4.52 21.91 7.78
N SER A 48 -4.34 22.07 9.09
CA SER A 48 -3.02 22.01 9.71
C SER A 48 -3.11 21.24 11.01
N VAL A 49 -2.40 20.13 11.09
CA VAL A 49 -2.30 19.30 12.29
C VAL A 49 -0.89 19.43 12.83
N THR A 50 -0.76 20.06 14.00
CA THR A 50 0.51 20.13 14.73
C THR A 50 0.47 19.15 15.88
N SER A 51 1.48 18.30 15.98
CA SER A 51 1.55 17.26 17.00
C SER A 51 2.85 17.32 17.79
N LEU A 52 2.75 17.06 19.10
CA LEU A 52 3.89 16.81 19.97
C LEU A 52 3.75 15.37 20.44
N GLY A 53 4.72 14.55 20.07
CA GLY A 53 4.67 13.11 20.24
C GLY A 53 5.96 12.58 20.85
N TYR A 54 5.80 11.61 21.74
CA TYR A 54 6.89 10.81 22.29
C TYR A 54 6.75 9.39 21.76
N SER A 55 7.78 8.90 21.08
CA SER A 55 7.86 7.52 20.61
C SER A 55 9.20 6.94 21.00
N LYS A 56 9.21 5.87 21.78
CA LYS A 56 10.41 5.11 22.08
C LYS A 56 10.30 3.74 21.43
N SER A 57 11.13 3.50 20.42
CA SER A 57 11.30 2.17 19.83
C SER A 57 12.58 1.54 20.35
N ASP A 58 12.46 0.48 21.14
CA ASP A 58 13.62 -0.28 21.65
C ASP A 58 14.22 -1.23 20.59
N LYS A 59 13.72 -1.19 19.34
CA LYS A 59 14.23 -2.00 18.22
C LYS A 59 14.65 -1.10 17.06
N PRO A 60 15.84 -1.34 16.45
CA PRO A 60 16.16 -0.69 15.19
C PRO A 60 15.08 -1.08 14.20
N TYR A 61 14.38 -0.09 13.63
CA TYR A 61 13.48 -0.34 12.53
C TYR A 61 14.32 -0.96 11.39
N PRO A 62 14.03 -2.20 10.95
CA PRO A 62 14.76 -2.87 9.89
C PRO A 62 14.32 -2.30 8.53
N LEU A 63 14.30 -0.98 8.42
CA LEU A 63 13.63 -0.20 7.40
C LEU A 63 14.60 0.87 6.89
N GLY A 64 14.58 1.14 5.58
CA GLY A 64 15.42 2.16 4.96
C GLY A 64 15.08 3.57 5.46
N ASN A 65 15.92 4.56 5.16
CA ASN A 65 15.69 5.94 5.62
C ASN A 65 14.33 6.50 5.16
N ILE A 66 13.84 6.11 3.97
CA ILE A 66 12.54 6.54 3.45
C ILE A 66 11.36 5.87 4.18
N ASP A 67 11.50 4.61 4.56
CA ASP A 67 10.50 3.87 5.31
C ASP A 67 10.42 4.39 6.75
N ARG A 68 11.56 4.75 7.33
CA ARG A 68 11.64 5.41 8.64
C ARG A 68 10.92 6.76 8.65
N LEU A 69 10.91 7.51 7.54
CA LEU A 69 10.06 8.71 7.41
C LEU A 69 8.56 8.39 7.45
N GLY A 70 8.15 7.21 6.99
CA GLY A 70 6.78 6.71 7.12
C GLY A 70 6.37 6.45 8.57
N PHE A 71 7.32 6.13 9.45
CA PHE A 71 7.10 5.91 10.88
C PHE A 71 7.42 7.15 11.74
N ALA A 72 8.10 8.14 11.19
CA ALA A 72 8.41 9.36 11.90
C ALA A 72 7.13 10.15 12.18
N GLN A 73 6.94 10.53 13.44
CA GLN A 73 5.82 11.38 13.82
C GLN A 73 6.06 12.80 13.29
N PRO A 74 5.15 13.38 12.50
CA PRO A 74 5.33 14.72 11.99
C PRO A 74 5.14 15.75 13.11
N ILE A 75 5.91 16.82 13.07
CA ILE A 75 5.68 18.02 13.89
C ILE A 75 4.42 18.72 13.38
N ASN A 76 4.32 18.84 12.07
CA ASN A 76 3.21 19.49 11.40
C ASN A 76 2.91 18.82 10.07
N ASP A 77 1.63 18.55 9.83
CA ASP A 77 1.07 18.27 8.52
C ASP A 77 0.19 19.46 8.11
N LEU A 78 0.53 20.10 7.00
CA LEU A 78 -0.26 21.19 6.41
C LEU A 78 -0.80 20.72 5.06
N THR A 79 -2.11 20.70 4.92
CA THR A 79 -2.80 20.38 3.66
C THR A 79 -3.44 21.64 3.09
N LEU A 80 -3.15 21.90 1.82
CA LEU A 80 -3.77 22.95 1.03
C LEU A 80 -4.51 22.29 -0.13
N SER A 81 -5.82 22.54 -0.25
CA SER A 81 -6.62 22.02 -1.37
C SER A 81 -7.46 23.11 -2.01
N LEU A 82 -7.57 23.06 -3.34
CA LEU A 82 -8.49 23.86 -4.13
C LEU A 82 -9.43 22.91 -4.86
N ARG A 83 -10.73 23.01 -4.60
CA ARG A 83 -11.77 22.25 -5.31
C ARG A 83 -12.66 23.19 -6.10
N SER A 84 -12.73 22.98 -7.40
CA SER A 84 -13.64 23.73 -8.28
C SER A 84 -15.09 23.25 -8.14
N ALA A 85 -16.01 24.09 -8.61
CA ALA A 85 -17.43 23.75 -8.71
C ALA A 85 -17.74 22.51 -9.57
N SER A 86 -16.87 22.17 -10.52
CA SER A 86 -17.03 20.98 -11.37
C SER A 86 -16.50 19.71 -10.70
N GLY A 87 -15.97 19.79 -9.48
CA GLY A 87 -15.41 18.67 -8.73
C GLY A 87 -13.93 18.39 -8.99
N ILE A 88 -13.26 19.15 -9.87
CA ILE A 88 -11.80 19.07 -10.04
C ILE A 88 -11.13 19.56 -8.76
N GLU A 89 -10.19 18.80 -8.23
CA GLU A 89 -9.44 19.12 -7.01
C GLU A 89 -7.93 19.05 -7.23
N VAL A 90 -7.21 20.03 -6.69
CA VAL A 90 -5.76 19.95 -6.48
C VAL A 90 -5.52 19.97 -4.97
N SER A 91 -4.70 19.06 -4.46
CA SER A 91 -4.38 18.97 -3.04
C SER A 91 -2.90 18.69 -2.84
N ILE A 92 -2.25 19.47 -1.97
CA ILE A 92 -0.86 19.32 -1.58
C ILE A 92 -0.81 19.17 -0.06
N MET A 93 -0.06 18.19 0.43
CA MET A 93 0.28 18.07 1.85
C MET A 93 1.78 18.25 2.01
N THR A 94 2.15 19.19 2.85
CA THR A 94 3.51 19.36 3.34
C THR A 94 3.63 18.76 4.73
N ARG A 95 4.71 18.02 4.97
CA ARG A 95 4.99 17.37 6.25
C ARG A 95 6.34 17.85 6.78
N LEU A 96 6.33 18.38 7.99
CA LEU A 96 7.53 18.74 8.73
C LEU A 96 7.89 17.62 9.69
N VAL A 97 9.05 17.00 9.47
CA VAL A 97 9.61 15.96 10.34
C VAL A 97 10.95 16.46 10.85
N ALA A 98 11.30 16.14 12.09
CA ALA A 98 12.63 16.40 12.60
C ALA A 98 13.69 15.54 11.87
N GLU A 99 14.74 16.20 11.43
CA GLU A 99 15.93 15.59 10.84
C GLU A 99 16.67 14.83 11.97
N TYR A 100 17.17 13.63 11.66
CA TYR A 100 17.97 12.81 12.60
C TYR A 100 17.23 12.19 13.81
N THR A 101 15.97 12.52 14.10
CA THR A 101 15.22 11.92 15.23
C THR A 101 14.60 10.56 14.93
N LEU A 102 15.08 9.84 13.92
CA LEU A 102 14.63 8.45 13.66
C LEU A 102 14.94 7.49 14.83
N GLU A 103 15.78 7.94 15.78
CA GLU A 103 16.09 7.29 17.06
C GLU A 103 15.73 8.15 18.28
N GLY A 104 15.25 9.38 18.05
CA GLY A 104 14.90 10.34 19.09
C GLY A 104 13.57 9.99 19.74
N ALA A 105 13.49 10.17 21.06
CA ALA A 105 12.28 9.82 21.79
C ALA A 105 11.12 10.80 21.54
N PHE A 106 11.39 11.97 20.95
CA PHE A 106 10.44 13.02 20.64
C PHE A 106 10.47 13.39 19.16
N ASN A 107 9.34 13.87 18.64
CA ASN A 107 9.21 14.32 17.25
C ASN A 107 9.70 15.77 17.01
N VAL A 108 10.25 16.44 18.02
CA VAL A 108 10.72 17.83 17.95
C VAL A 108 12.19 17.86 17.54
N PRO A 109 12.61 18.75 16.60
CA PRO A 109 14.00 18.89 16.20
C PRO A 109 14.89 19.29 17.38
N GLU A 110 15.99 18.58 17.55
CA GLU A 110 17.08 19.03 18.43
C GLU A 110 18.03 19.92 17.63
N PRO A 111 18.35 21.15 18.09
CA PRO A 111 19.28 22.03 17.41
C PRO A 111 20.64 21.39 17.24
N GLN A 112 21.20 21.45 16.03
CA GLN A 112 22.55 20.99 15.72
C GLN A 112 23.46 22.16 15.37
N SER A 113 24.77 21.98 15.51
CA SER A 113 25.76 22.98 15.13
C SER A 113 25.64 23.28 13.62
N GLY A 114 25.31 24.52 13.26
CA GLY A 114 25.09 24.93 11.87
C GLY A 114 23.68 24.62 11.32
N ASN A 115 22.83 23.95 12.10
CA ASN A 115 21.45 23.62 11.73
C ASN A 115 20.52 23.76 12.96
N PRO A 116 20.11 25.00 13.30
CA PRO A 116 19.34 25.28 14.52
C PRO A 116 17.91 24.72 14.49
N VAL A 117 17.40 24.41 13.29
CA VAL A 117 16.08 23.78 13.08
C VAL A 117 16.30 22.62 12.12
N ALA A 118 16.76 21.50 12.67
CA ALA A 118 17.06 20.30 11.92
C ALA A 118 15.76 19.61 11.52
N VAL A 119 15.18 20.01 10.38
CA VAL A 119 13.98 19.42 9.80
C VAL A 119 14.29 18.79 8.44
N GLU A 120 13.58 17.71 8.12
CA GLU A 120 13.73 17.01 6.85
C GLU A 120 13.44 17.94 5.66
N ASN A 121 14.30 17.89 4.64
CA ASN A 121 14.23 18.80 3.50
C ASN A 121 13.23 18.33 2.42
N ASN A 122 12.73 17.10 2.52
CA ASN A 122 11.69 16.57 1.64
C ASN A 122 10.28 16.84 2.22
N ILE A 123 9.80 18.05 1.98
CA ILE A 123 8.61 18.59 2.66
C ILE A 123 7.30 18.13 2.00
N VAL A 124 7.28 17.78 0.70
CA VAL A 124 6.04 17.45 -0.02
C VAL A 124 5.71 15.97 0.11
N TYR A 125 4.72 15.66 0.94
CA TYR A 125 4.32 14.30 1.28
C TYR A 125 3.17 13.78 0.38
N LYS A 126 2.24 14.66 0.01
CA LYS A 126 1.13 14.39 -0.91
C LYS A 126 1.06 15.48 -1.96
N GLY A 127 0.74 15.11 -3.19
CA GLY A 127 0.44 16.05 -4.26
C GLY A 127 -0.44 15.38 -5.29
N ILE A 128 -1.71 15.78 -5.36
CA ILE A 128 -2.68 15.15 -6.25
C ILE A 128 -3.47 16.15 -7.09
N LEU A 129 -3.87 15.68 -8.27
CA LEU A 129 -4.95 16.21 -9.09
C LEU A 129 -6.05 15.16 -9.17
N SER A 130 -7.25 15.46 -8.69
CA SER A 130 -8.42 14.60 -8.78
C SER A 130 -9.44 15.18 -9.76
N LEU A 131 -9.98 14.32 -10.63
CA LEU A 131 -10.90 14.66 -11.70
C LEU A 131 -12.13 13.75 -11.60
N PRO A 132 -13.36 14.31 -11.57
CA PRO A 132 -14.56 13.48 -11.64
C PRO A 132 -14.71 12.88 -13.04
N PHE A 133 -15.13 11.62 -13.12
CA PHE A 133 -15.19 10.87 -14.37
C PHE A 133 -16.26 9.77 -14.33
N PHE A 134 -17.28 9.85 -15.19
CA PHE A 134 -18.39 8.89 -15.31
C PHE A 134 -19.01 8.46 -13.95
N GLY A 135 -19.24 9.40 -13.04
CA GLY A 135 -19.78 9.12 -11.70
C GLY A 135 -18.77 8.58 -10.69
N GLY A 136 -17.53 8.34 -11.12
CA GLY A 136 -16.38 8.03 -10.28
C GLY A 136 -15.33 9.14 -10.31
N ASN A 137 -14.06 8.77 -10.09
CA ASN A 137 -12.94 9.69 -10.08
C ASN A 137 -11.64 9.07 -10.62
N VAL A 138 -10.81 9.95 -11.19
CA VAL A 138 -9.40 9.69 -11.52
C VAL A 138 -8.56 10.61 -10.64
N THR A 139 -7.58 10.06 -9.93
CA THR A 139 -6.62 10.83 -9.14
C THR A 139 -5.20 10.55 -9.63
N LEU A 140 -4.48 11.60 -9.95
CA LEU A 140 -3.10 11.58 -10.43
C LEU A 140 -2.19 12.16 -9.36
N GLY A 141 -1.07 11.52 -9.08
CA GLY A 141 -0.01 12.04 -8.23
C GLY A 141 0.29 11.17 -7.02
N ARG A 142 0.93 11.77 -6.02
CA ARG A 142 1.42 11.09 -4.81
C ARG A 142 0.31 10.97 -3.77
N GLN A 143 -0.12 9.76 -3.46
CA GLN A 143 -1.24 9.49 -2.55
C GLN A 143 -1.09 8.18 -1.77
N ALA A 144 -1.59 8.14 -0.53
CA ALA A 144 -1.80 6.91 0.19
C ALA A 144 -2.96 6.13 -0.46
N ILE A 145 -2.71 4.86 -0.74
CA ILE A 145 -3.69 3.97 -1.34
C ILE A 145 -3.79 2.74 -0.47
N SER A 146 -5.01 2.28 -0.22
CA SER A 146 -5.22 0.95 0.29
C SER A 146 -6.38 0.29 -0.43
N LEU A 147 -6.19 -0.98 -0.79
CA LEU A 147 -7.18 -1.78 -1.47
C LEU A 147 -7.53 -2.99 -0.63
N GLY A 148 -8.78 -3.03 -0.18
CA GLY A 148 -9.34 -4.12 0.61
C GLY A 148 -10.10 -3.63 1.85
N PRO A 149 -10.80 -4.53 2.54
CA PRO A 149 -11.64 -4.17 3.68
C PRO A 149 -10.86 -4.03 5.00
N ALA A 150 -9.65 -4.56 5.08
CA ALA A 150 -8.89 -4.58 6.33
C ALA A 150 -8.32 -3.21 6.67
N ARG A 151 -8.20 -2.93 7.99
CA ARG A 151 -7.75 -1.62 8.49
C ARG A 151 -6.24 -1.53 8.55
N TRP A 152 -5.58 -2.64 8.87
CA TRP A 152 -4.14 -2.65 9.04
C TRP A 152 -3.51 -3.43 7.90
N SER A 153 -3.83 -4.69 7.70
CA SER A 153 -3.10 -5.48 6.68
C SER A 153 -3.95 -5.69 5.44
N ASN A 154 -3.43 -5.40 4.25
CA ASN A 154 -4.06 -5.83 3.00
C ASN A 154 -3.05 -6.63 2.17
N LEU A 155 -3.57 -7.52 1.33
CA LEU A 155 -2.74 -8.39 0.48
C LEU A 155 -2.44 -7.77 -0.89
N GLN A 156 -3.16 -6.70 -1.29
CA GLN A 156 -2.79 -5.84 -2.42
C GLN A 156 -1.89 -4.69 -1.94
N ILE A 157 -2.46 -3.49 -1.86
CA ILE A 157 -1.79 -2.28 -1.37
C ILE A 157 -2.33 -2.01 0.03
N SER A 158 -1.44 -1.99 1.02
CA SER A 158 -1.81 -1.79 2.42
C SER A 158 -1.65 -0.33 2.86
N PRO A 159 -2.34 0.08 3.94
CA PRO A 159 -2.18 1.42 4.51
C PRO A 159 -0.77 1.75 5.02
N GLN A 160 0.09 0.73 5.18
CA GLN A 160 1.50 0.90 5.58
C GLN A 160 2.40 1.22 4.40
N VAL A 161 1.94 0.99 3.16
CA VAL A 161 2.72 1.37 1.99
C VAL A 161 2.79 2.90 1.97
N PRO A 162 4.00 3.49 1.82
CA PRO A 162 4.15 4.92 1.64
C PRO A 162 3.31 5.45 0.49
N TYR A 163 3.19 6.77 0.40
CA TYR A 163 2.43 7.41 -0.67
C TYR A 163 3.02 7.01 -2.03
N LEU A 164 2.15 6.54 -2.92
CA LEU A 164 2.52 6.07 -4.25
C LEU A 164 2.33 7.17 -5.27
N ASP A 165 3.33 7.39 -6.12
CA ASP A 165 3.19 8.16 -7.35
C ASP A 165 2.37 7.35 -8.34
N SER A 166 1.10 7.71 -8.48
CA SER A 166 0.12 6.82 -9.09
C SER A 166 -0.96 7.51 -9.90
N VAL A 167 -1.52 6.74 -10.82
CA VAL A 167 -2.85 6.93 -11.38
C VAL A 167 -3.79 6.01 -10.60
N TYR A 168 -4.72 6.60 -9.86
CA TYR A 168 -5.80 5.90 -9.18
C TYR A 168 -7.10 6.18 -9.91
N PHE A 169 -7.86 5.13 -10.15
CA PHE A 169 -9.14 5.17 -10.84
C PHE A 169 -10.17 4.41 -10.02
N ARG A 170 -11.35 5.01 -9.86
CA ARG A 170 -12.51 4.36 -9.23
C ARG A 170 -13.75 4.67 -10.04
N LEU A 171 -14.46 3.63 -10.46
CA LEU A 171 -15.67 3.72 -11.29
C LEU A 171 -16.80 2.90 -10.68
N PRO A 172 -17.82 3.56 -10.10
CA PRO A 172 -19.04 2.90 -9.66
C PRO A 172 -19.95 2.61 -10.86
N LEU A 173 -20.45 1.37 -10.93
CA LEU A 173 -21.35 0.81 -11.94
C LEU A 173 -22.52 0.10 -11.24
N GLY A 174 -23.41 0.88 -10.61
CA GLY A 174 -24.50 0.35 -9.80
C GLY A 174 -23.97 -0.32 -8.53
N ARG A 175 -24.18 -1.63 -8.39
CA ARG A 175 -23.62 -2.43 -7.28
C ARG A 175 -22.17 -2.86 -7.51
N LEU A 176 -21.68 -2.77 -8.75
CA LEU A 176 -20.30 -3.08 -9.07
C LEU A 176 -19.44 -1.82 -8.93
N GLU A 177 -18.24 -1.93 -8.38
CA GLU A 177 -17.23 -0.89 -8.40
C GLU A 177 -15.92 -1.46 -8.96
N ILE A 178 -15.29 -0.72 -9.87
CA ILE A 178 -13.99 -1.03 -10.41
C ILE A 178 -13.00 -0.03 -9.84
N THR A 179 -11.96 -0.54 -9.16
CA THR A 179 -10.82 0.26 -8.71
C THR A 179 -9.56 -0.21 -9.41
N GLN A 180 -8.75 0.73 -9.89
CA GLN A 180 -7.45 0.45 -10.49
C GLN A 180 -6.39 1.44 -9.99
N VAL A 181 -5.19 0.91 -9.76
CA VAL A 181 -4.01 1.65 -9.34
C VAL A 181 -2.90 1.29 -10.29
N ILE A 182 -2.23 2.30 -10.81
CA ILE A 182 -1.02 2.15 -11.61
C ILE A 182 0.01 3.08 -10.99
N ALA A 183 1.11 2.53 -10.53
CA ALA A 183 2.15 3.29 -9.85
C ALA A 183 3.53 2.88 -10.35
N THR A 184 4.47 3.81 -10.26
CA THR A 184 5.90 3.54 -10.43
C THR A 184 6.54 3.41 -9.05
N LEU A 185 7.24 2.31 -8.82
CA LEU A 185 8.09 2.13 -7.66
C LEU A 185 9.53 2.36 -8.11
N GLU A 186 10.27 3.10 -7.30
CA GLU A 186 11.67 3.40 -7.60
C GLU A 186 12.51 2.12 -7.57
N ASN A 187 13.41 2.00 -8.55
CA ASN A 187 14.32 0.87 -8.67
C ASN A 187 15.74 1.29 -8.26
N ARG A 188 16.01 1.36 -6.96
CA ARG A 188 17.33 1.81 -6.46
C ARG A 188 18.30 0.65 -6.28
N GLN A 189 19.56 0.88 -6.63
CA GLN A 189 20.64 -0.08 -6.40
C GLN A 189 21.06 -0.10 -4.92
N GLY A 190 21.02 -1.28 -4.31
CA GLY A 190 21.58 -1.56 -2.99
C GLY A 190 23.10 -1.76 -2.99
N VAL A 191 23.75 -1.67 -1.82
CA VAL A 191 25.19 -1.92 -1.59
C VAL A 191 25.55 -3.36 -1.95
N ASP A 192 24.67 -4.31 -1.62
CA ASP A 192 24.87 -5.74 -1.88
C ASP A 192 24.42 -6.16 -3.30
N ASP A 193 23.98 -5.22 -4.14
CA ASP A 193 23.58 -5.53 -5.50
C ASP A 193 24.79 -5.67 -6.40
N VAL A 194 25.17 -6.92 -6.65
CA VAL A 194 25.97 -7.29 -7.82
C VAL A 194 25.22 -6.92 -9.09
N THR A 195 25.92 -6.37 -10.07
CA THR A 195 25.44 -6.26 -11.46
C THR A 195 24.87 -7.61 -11.86
N ILE A 196 23.55 -7.74 -12.00
CA ILE A 196 22.91 -9.01 -12.36
C ILE A 196 23.29 -9.27 -13.83
N PRO A 197 24.28 -10.14 -14.13
CA PRO A 197 24.78 -10.29 -15.50
C PRO A 197 23.75 -11.02 -16.39
N THR A 198 22.73 -11.59 -15.77
CA THR A 198 21.83 -12.59 -16.34
C THR A 198 20.51 -12.05 -16.86
N VAL A 199 20.21 -10.75 -16.69
CA VAL A 199 18.98 -10.15 -17.24
C VAL A 199 19.34 -9.09 -18.27
N PRO A 200 19.36 -9.45 -19.57
CA PRO A 200 19.59 -8.49 -20.64
C PRO A 200 18.61 -7.32 -20.56
N GLY A 201 19.14 -6.09 -20.47
CA GLY A 201 18.35 -4.86 -20.49
C GLY A 201 17.86 -4.34 -19.12
N TYR A 202 18.12 -5.06 -18.02
CA TYR A 202 17.85 -4.54 -16.67
C TYR A 202 18.95 -3.58 -16.20
N ASN A 203 18.58 -2.40 -15.72
CA ASN A 203 19.52 -1.42 -15.17
C ASN A 203 18.80 -0.50 -14.17
N PHE A 204 19.32 -0.36 -12.95
CA PHE A 204 18.72 0.45 -11.88
C PHE A 204 18.43 1.92 -12.24
N LYS A 205 19.13 2.50 -13.23
CA LYS A 205 18.89 3.88 -13.69
C LYS A 205 17.89 3.99 -14.83
N ILE A 206 17.45 2.86 -15.38
CA ILE A 206 16.66 2.79 -16.62
C ILE A 206 15.37 2.01 -16.38
N THR A 207 15.43 0.94 -15.62
CA THR A 207 14.33 0.04 -15.32
C THR A 207 13.53 0.59 -14.16
N ASP A 208 12.24 0.75 -14.38
CA ASP A 208 11.27 1.08 -13.36
C ASP A 208 10.48 -0.17 -12.98
N ILE A 209 9.96 -0.17 -11.75
CA ILE A 209 9.02 -1.19 -11.32
C ILE A 209 7.62 -0.61 -11.43
N ILE A 210 6.76 -1.25 -12.20
CA ILE A 210 5.38 -0.82 -12.39
C ILE A 210 4.50 -1.69 -11.52
N LEU A 211 3.75 -1.06 -10.61
CA LEU A 211 2.68 -1.67 -9.85
C LEU A 211 1.36 -1.43 -10.58
N SER A 212 0.68 -2.50 -10.97
CA SER A 212 -0.67 -2.47 -11.53
C SER A 212 -1.60 -3.30 -10.65
N SER A 213 -2.49 -2.65 -9.91
CA SER A 213 -3.46 -3.32 -9.04
C SER A 213 -4.88 -3.01 -9.48
N ARG A 214 -5.75 -4.02 -9.52
CA ARG A 214 -7.16 -3.89 -9.91
C ARG A 214 -8.05 -4.68 -8.97
N ARG A 215 -9.21 -4.12 -8.64
CA ARG A 215 -10.18 -4.71 -7.73
C ARG A 215 -11.60 -4.44 -8.21
N PHE A 216 -12.40 -5.49 -8.28
CA PHE A 216 -13.80 -5.49 -8.69
C PHE A 216 -14.65 -5.84 -7.48
N VAL A 217 -15.46 -4.91 -7.01
CA VAL A 217 -16.28 -5.06 -5.80
C VAL A 217 -17.74 -5.12 -6.19
N TRP A 218 -18.45 -6.16 -5.76
CA TRP A 218 -19.90 -6.17 -5.80
C TRP A 218 -20.44 -5.92 -4.39
N ALA A 219 -21.14 -4.81 -4.22
CA ALA A 219 -21.68 -4.36 -2.95
C ALA A 219 -23.18 -4.72 -2.81
N ALA A 220 -23.53 -5.27 -1.67
CA ALA A 220 -24.88 -5.46 -1.18
C ALA A 220 -25.06 -4.74 0.16
N ASP A 221 -26.30 -4.70 0.64
CA ASP A 221 -26.66 -3.92 1.83
C ASP A 221 -25.89 -4.41 3.08
N THR A 222 -25.66 -5.72 3.19
CA THR A 222 -25.06 -6.35 4.36
C THR A 222 -23.69 -6.97 4.09
N PHE A 223 -23.21 -6.99 2.84
CA PHE A 223 -21.88 -7.51 2.53
C PHE A 223 -21.34 -6.98 1.20
N ASP A 224 -20.02 -7.01 1.04
CA ASP A 224 -19.34 -6.85 -0.24
C ASP A 224 -18.50 -8.08 -0.53
N VAL A 225 -18.47 -8.50 -1.78
CA VAL A 225 -17.50 -9.47 -2.28
C VAL A 225 -16.65 -8.78 -3.32
N ALA A 226 -15.35 -9.02 -3.29
CA ALA A 226 -14.46 -8.51 -4.32
C ALA A 226 -13.49 -9.57 -4.80
N VAL A 227 -13.07 -9.40 -6.06
CA VAL A 227 -11.96 -10.11 -6.66
C VAL A 227 -11.00 -9.10 -7.25
N GLY A 228 -9.72 -9.43 -7.24
CA GLY A 228 -8.69 -8.52 -7.72
C GLY A 228 -7.44 -9.26 -8.14
N ALA A 229 -6.55 -8.50 -8.75
CA ALA A 229 -5.21 -8.95 -9.03
C ALA A 229 -4.24 -7.79 -8.83
N GLN A 230 -3.04 -8.11 -8.39
CA GLN A 230 -1.93 -7.19 -8.35
C GLN A 230 -0.82 -7.74 -9.22
N SER A 231 -0.19 -6.88 -9.99
CA SER A 231 0.93 -7.26 -10.84
C SER A 231 2.07 -6.27 -10.65
N LEU A 232 3.27 -6.80 -10.45
CA LEU A 232 4.51 -6.03 -10.49
C LEU A 232 5.25 -6.38 -11.77
N PHE A 233 5.66 -5.36 -12.52
CA PHE A 233 6.41 -5.51 -13.76
C PHE A 233 7.74 -4.80 -13.66
N SER A 234 8.79 -5.38 -14.23
CA SER A 234 10.09 -4.72 -14.37
C SER A 234 10.30 -4.34 -15.84
N ARG A 235 10.24 -3.05 -16.18
CA ARG A 235 10.40 -2.57 -17.56
C ARG A 235 11.27 -1.33 -17.69
N PRO A 236 12.06 -1.20 -18.77
CA PRO A 236 12.89 -0.02 -18.99
C PRO A 236 12.05 1.19 -19.42
N TYR A 237 12.49 2.39 -19.03
CA TYR A 237 12.00 3.69 -19.47
C TYR A 237 10.50 3.92 -19.26
N ASN A 238 9.92 3.46 -18.15
CA ASN A 238 8.47 3.55 -17.91
C ASN A 238 7.64 3.03 -19.11
N ALA A 239 8.05 1.92 -19.73
CA ALA A 239 7.35 1.36 -20.90
C ALA A 239 5.98 0.76 -20.52
N TYR A 240 4.97 1.62 -20.41
CA TYR A 240 3.58 1.23 -20.23
C TYR A 240 3.03 0.56 -21.49
N GLN A 241 2.33 -0.54 -21.28
CA GLN A 241 1.51 -1.20 -22.27
C GLN A 241 0.04 -0.89 -21.98
N LEU A 242 -0.79 -1.00 -23.02
CA LEU A 242 -2.23 -0.80 -22.88
C LEU A 242 -2.83 -1.71 -21.79
N GLY A 243 -2.26 -2.91 -21.62
CA GLY A 243 -2.67 -3.85 -20.60
C GLY A 243 -2.42 -3.45 -19.16
N ASP A 244 -1.51 -2.50 -18.91
CA ASP A 244 -1.29 -1.95 -17.58
C ASP A 244 -2.41 -0.94 -17.22
N LEU A 245 -2.97 -0.29 -18.25
CA LEU A 245 -3.99 0.75 -18.14
C LEU A 245 -5.41 0.20 -18.09
N LEU A 246 -5.67 -0.90 -18.78
CA LEU A 246 -7.02 -1.48 -18.85
C LEU A 246 -7.31 -2.36 -17.63
N PRO A 247 -8.49 -2.22 -16.99
CA PRO A 247 -8.83 -3.01 -15.81
C PRO A 247 -9.02 -4.50 -16.15
N ILE A 248 -9.36 -4.81 -17.41
CA ILE A 248 -9.53 -6.17 -17.92
C ILE A 248 -8.52 -6.37 -19.05
N PHE A 249 -7.41 -7.05 -18.73
CA PHE A 249 -6.38 -7.41 -19.68
C PHE A 249 -5.74 -8.73 -19.28
N SER A 250 -5.47 -9.59 -20.27
CA SER A 250 -4.72 -10.82 -20.03
C SER A 250 -3.23 -10.52 -20.00
N VAL A 251 -2.68 -10.41 -18.80
CA VAL A 251 -1.25 -10.20 -18.57
C VAL A 251 -0.42 -11.29 -19.26
N HIS A 252 -0.90 -12.54 -19.22
CA HIS A 252 -0.26 -13.68 -19.89
C HIS A 252 -0.22 -13.51 -21.43
N ASN A 253 -1.29 -13.00 -22.05
CA ASN A 253 -1.30 -12.80 -23.50
C ASN A 253 -0.56 -11.53 -23.94
N GLY A 254 -0.30 -10.62 -23.00
CA GLY A 254 0.38 -9.36 -23.29
C GLY A 254 1.90 -9.47 -23.39
N ASP A 255 2.48 -10.60 -22.98
CA ASP A 255 3.94 -10.78 -22.86
C ASP A 255 4.59 -9.56 -22.19
N VAL A 256 4.13 -9.29 -20.98
CA VAL A 256 4.45 -8.08 -20.21
C VAL A 256 5.88 -8.04 -19.66
N GLY A 257 6.72 -9.02 -20.02
CA GLY A 257 8.05 -9.23 -19.46
C GLY A 257 8.03 -9.90 -18.08
N VAL A 258 9.13 -9.75 -17.34
CA VAL A 258 9.26 -10.29 -15.97
C VAL A 258 8.18 -9.67 -15.08
N ASN A 259 7.36 -10.53 -14.51
CA ASN A 259 6.20 -10.15 -13.72
C ASN A 259 6.03 -11.07 -12.50
N ASN A 260 5.38 -10.54 -11.46
CA ASN A 260 4.77 -11.33 -10.38
C ASN A 260 3.31 -10.91 -10.32
N ILE A 261 2.42 -11.89 -10.30
CA ILE A 261 0.98 -11.67 -10.31
C ILE A 261 0.37 -12.40 -9.13
N THR A 262 -0.30 -11.63 -8.27
CA THR A 262 -1.11 -12.19 -7.20
C THR A 262 -2.59 -12.02 -7.52
N PHE A 263 -3.39 -13.02 -7.15
CA PHE A 263 -4.85 -13.02 -7.25
C PHE A 263 -5.44 -12.92 -5.86
N LEU A 264 -6.51 -12.13 -5.75
CA LEU A 264 -7.12 -11.85 -4.46
C LEU A 264 -8.62 -11.98 -4.52
N ALA A 265 -9.19 -12.44 -3.42
CA ALA A 265 -10.61 -12.38 -3.16
C ALA A 265 -10.83 -11.85 -1.75
N ASP A 266 -11.81 -10.98 -1.56
CA ASP A 266 -12.18 -10.52 -0.24
C ASP A 266 -13.69 -10.49 -0.03
N LEU A 267 -14.08 -10.65 1.23
CA LEU A 267 -15.44 -10.60 1.72
C LEU A 267 -15.46 -9.64 2.90
N ASN A 268 -16.43 -8.74 2.91
CA ASN A 268 -16.69 -7.82 4.01
C ASN A 268 -18.15 -7.93 4.40
N VAL A 269 -18.46 -8.28 5.65
CA VAL A 269 -19.82 -8.52 6.15
C VAL A 269 -20.15 -7.49 7.22
N ARG A 270 -21.27 -6.78 7.02
CA ARG A 270 -21.84 -5.74 7.90
C ARG A 270 -23.28 -6.11 8.28
N ALA A 271 -23.49 -7.36 8.70
CA ALA A 271 -24.81 -7.86 9.02
C ALA A 271 -25.38 -7.32 10.35
N ILE A 272 -24.52 -6.78 11.21
CA ILE A 272 -24.90 -6.21 12.51
C ILE A 272 -24.52 -4.72 12.48
N PRO A 273 -25.42 -3.79 12.86
CA PRO A 273 -25.10 -2.36 12.92
C PRO A 273 -23.84 -2.09 13.71
N ASP A 274 -22.98 -1.19 13.22
CA ASP A 274 -21.71 -0.81 13.84
C ASP A 274 -20.66 -1.93 13.99
N HIS A 275 -20.90 -3.12 13.43
CA HIS A 275 -19.95 -4.22 13.45
C HIS A 275 -19.67 -4.75 12.05
N ARG A 276 -18.41 -5.06 11.79
CA ARG A 276 -17.95 -5.63 10.52
C ARG A 276 -17.00 -6.79 10.73
N GLN A 277 -17.07 -7.75 9.81
CA GLN A 277 -16.17 -8.89 9.73
C GLN A 277 -15.60 -8.91 8.32
N TYR A 278 -14.33 -9.24 8.17
CA TYR A 278 -13.72 -9.31 6.84
C TYR A 278 -12.77 -10.48 6.74
N LEU A 279 -12.61 -10.95 5.50
CA LEU A 279 -11.70 -11.99 5.09
C LEU A 279 -11.11 -11.61 3.74
N ILE A 280 -9.80 -11.72 3.60
CA ILE A 280 -9.04 -11.51 2.38
C ILE A 280 -8.22 -12.79 2.17
N LEU A 281 -8.31 -13.34 0.98
CA LEU A 281 -7.54 -14.49 0.52
C LEU A 281 -6.67 -14.04 -0.64
N GLY A 282 -5.42 -14.48 -0.64
CA GLY A 282 -4.45 -14.19 -1.68
C GLY A 282 -3.80 -15.48 -2.19
N LEU A 283 -3.57 -15.54 -3.48
CA LEU A 283 -2.82 -16.60 -4.15
C LEU A 283 -1.74 -15.98 -5.05
N ASP A 284 -0.55 -16.52 -4.97
CA ASP A 284 0.62 -16.23 -5.78
C ASP A 284 1.18 -17.57 -6.31
N ASP A 285 1.89 -17.56 -7.45
CA ASP A 285 2.41 -18.76 -8.13
C ASP A 285 1.42 -19.94 -8.16
N VAL A 286 0.22 -19.71 -8.71
CA VAL A 286 -0.88 -20.69 -8.68
C VAL A 286 -0.53 -21.93 -9.49
N ASN A 287 -0.41 -23.07 -8.82
CA ASN A 287 -0.25 -24.36 -9.49
C ASN A 287 -1.54 -24.76 -10.21
N ALA A 288 -1.51 -24.80 -11.54
CA ALA A 288 -2.70 -25.11 -12.33
C ALA A 288 -3.13 -26.58 -12.23
N ASN A 289 -2.28 -27.48 -11.70
CA ASN A 289 -2.65 -28.88 -11.44
C ASN A 289 -3.80 -28.98 -10.43
N LEU A 290 -3.98 -27.99 -9.54
CA LEU A 290 -5.12 -27.91 -8.64
C LEU A 290 -6.46 -27.87 -9.40
N PHE A 291 -6.43 -27.39 -10.64
CA PHE A 291 -7.58 -27.27 -11.54
C PHE A 291 -7.52 -28.28 -12.70
N GLY A 292 -6.66 -29.30 -12.62
CA GLY A 292 -6.53 -30.34 -13.63
C GLY A 292 -5.82 -29.89 -14.92
N ILE A 293 -5.10 -28.77 -14.88
CA ILE A 293 -4.25 -28.30 -15.97
C ILE A 293 -2.83 -28.73 -15.66
N ASP A 294 -2.19 -29.48 -16.57
CA ASP A 294 -0.81 -29.93 -16.38
C ASP A 294 0.13 -28.73 -16.29
N ASP A 295 0.78 -28.59 -15.15
CA ASP A 295 1.64 -27.46 -14.81
C ASP A 295 2.89 -27.94 -14.05
N TYR A 296 3.94 -27.12 -14.06
CA TYR A 296 5.15 -27.40 -13.29
C TYR A 296 4.82 -27.49 -11.78
N GLY A 297 5.59 -28.29 -11.04
CA GLY A 297 5.37 -28.56 -9.61
C GLY A 297 5.64 -27.39 -8.66
N ILE A 298 5.42 -26.15 -9.09
CA ILE A 298 5.56 -24.93 -8.30
C ILE A 298 4.43 -24.92 -7.25
N PRO A 299 4.70 -24.73 -5.96
CA PRO A 299 3.65 -24.72 -4.94
C PRO A 299 2.82 -23.45 -5.03
N THR A 300 1.48 -23.56 -4.91
CA THR A 300 0.61 -22.40 -4.73
C THR A 300 0.95 -21.68 -3.42
N ILE A 301 1.37 -20.43 -3.53
CA ILE A 301 1.73 -19.56 -2.40
C ILE A 301 0.46 -18.85 -1.94
N TRP A 302 0.06 -19.05 -0.69
CA TRP A 302 -1.19 -18.50 -0.15
C TRP A 302 -0.96 -17.40 0.88
N ALA A 303 -1.95 -16.55 1.04
CA ALA A 303 -2.05 -15.61 2.15
C ALA A 303 -3.50 -15.41 2.58
N ILE A 304 -3.68 -15.07 3.85
CA ILE A 304 -4.98 -14.79 4.46
C ILE A 304 -4.86 -13.62 5.44
N VAL A 305 -5.85 -12.73 5.37
CA VAL A 305 -6.10 -11.69 6.38
C VAL A 305 -7.55 -11.80 6.80
N GLY A 306 -7.81 -11.88 8.09
CA GLY A 306 -9.17 -11.90 8.61
C GLY A 306 -9.29 -11.03 9.84
N GLY A 307 -10.44 -10.42 10.04
CA GLY A 307 -10.62 -9.59 11.22
C GLY A 307 -12.06 -9.19 11.48
N VAL A 308 -12.24 -8.59 12.64
CA VAL A 308 -13.49 -8.04 13.12
C VAL A 308 -13.23 -6.64 13.65
N ALA A 309 -14.15 -5.71 13.41
CA ALA A 309 -14.09 -4.37 13.94
C ALA A 309 -15.49 -3.87 14.25
N GLY A 310 -15.61 -2.94 15.20
CA GLY A 310 -16.88 -2.30 15.46
C GLY A 310 -16.86 -1.35 16.63
N LEU A 311 -18.05 -0.85 16.95
CA LEU A 311 -18.30 0.05 18.06
C LEU A 311 -19.34 -0.59 18.99
N PHE A 312 -18.94 -0.89 20.22
CA PHE A 312 -19.87 -1.27 21.26
C PHE A 312 -20.32 -0.01 22.02
N ARG A 313 -21.61 0.30 21.98
CA ARG A 313 -22.20 1.43 22.71
C ARG A 313 -22.81 0.97 24.02
N GLY A 314 -22.18 1.32 25.13
CA GLY A 314 -22.69 1.12 26.48
C GLY A 314 -23.47 2.35 26.98
N PRO A 315 -24.16 2.25 28.13
CA PRO A 315 -24.92 3.38 28.69
C PRO A 315 -24.08 4.60 29.06
N SER A 316 -22.77 4.42 29.30
CA SER A 316 -21.86 5.46 29.80
C SER A 316 -20.48 5.43 29.13
N PHE A 317 -20.30 4.61 28.10
CA PHE A 317 -19.03 4.48 27.38
C PHE A 317 -19.28 3.96 25.97
N ASP A 318 -18.39 4.33 25.07
CA ASP A 318 -18.29 3.73 23.75
C ASP A 318 -16.93 3.02 23.66
N LEU A 319 -16.92 1.79 23.13
CA LEU A 319 -15.70 1.00 22.89
C LEU A 319 -15.57 0.71 21.40
N GLU A 320 -14.64 1.40 20.74
CA GLU A 320 -14.18 1.03 19.41
C GLU A 320 -13.17 -0.12 19.55
N TYR A 321 -13.36 -1.19 18.77
CA TYR A 321 -12.46 -2.33 18.77
C TYR A 321 -12.10 -2.74 17.35
N THR A 322 -10.92 -3.33 17.20
CA THR A 322 -10.49 -4.02 15.99
C THR A 322 -9.59 -5.18 16.40
N LEU A 323 -9.84 -6.36 15.84
CA LEU A 323 -8.99 -7.54 15.98
C LEU A 323 -8.72 -8.06 14.57
N GLU A 324 -7.45 -8.27 14.24
CA GLU A 324 -7.00 -8.74 12.93
C GLU A 324 -6.02 -9.90 13.12
N THR A 325 -6.14 -10.91 12.27
CA THR A 325 -5.24 -12.05 12.19
C THR A 325 -4.77 -12.17 10.75
N THR A 326 -3.46 -12.38 10.58
CA THR A 326 -2.84 -12.56 9.27
C THR A 326 -2.02 -13.84 9.27
N ALA A 327 -2.03 -14.58 8.16
CA ALA A 327 -1.08 -15.65 7.93
C ALA A 327 -0.68 -15.65 6.46
N THR A 328 0.62 -15.79 6.19
CA THR A 328 1.15 -15.84 4.84
C THR A 328 2.06 -17.04 4.70
N HIS A 329 2.08 -17.62 3.50
CA HIS A 329 3.16 -18.50 3.11
C HIS A 329 4.48 -17.71 3.14
N TYR A 330 5.58 -18.34 3.54
CA TYR A 330 6.87 -17.65 3.74
C TYR A 330 7.47 -17.06 2.45
N LEU A 331 6.94 -17.45 1.28
CA LEU A 331 7.30 -16.91 -0.04
C LEU A 331 6.32 -15.84 -0.55
N TRP A 332 5.28 -15.48 0.21
CA TRP A 332 4.29 -14.48 -0.23
C TRP A 332 4.97 -13.15 -0.58
N GLY A 333 4.79 -12.69 -1.82
CA GLY A 333 5.42 -11.46 -2.32
C GLY A 333 6.96 -11.51 -2.35
N SER A 334 7.55 -12.70 -2.20
CA SER A 334 8.99 -12.90 -2.30
C SER A 334 9.37 -13.15 -3.75
N PHE A 335 10.60 -12.78 -4.09
CA PHE A 335 11.18 -12.99 -5.41
C PHE A 335 12.47 -13.77 -5.26
N GLU A 336 12.85 -14.54 -6.28
CA GLU A 336 14.16 -15.17 -6.27
C GLU A 336 15.24 -14.08 -6.35
N ASN A 337 16.33 -14.23 -5.60
CA ASN A 337 17.34 -13.17 -5.46
C ASN A 337 18.03 -12.74 -6.76
N PHE A 338 17.86 -13.49 -7.84
CA PHE A 338 18.37 -13.17 -9.17
C PHE A 338 17.32 -12.54 -10.10
N ASP A 339 16.06 -12.46 -9.68
CA ASP A 339 15.00 -11.84 -10.47
C ASP A 339 15.04 -10.31 -10.37
N PRO A 340 14.78 -9.60 -11.48
CA PRO A 340 14.64 -8.13 -11.51
C PRO A 340 13.71 -7.57 -10.43
N LEU A 341 12.61 -8.28 -10.15
CA LEU A 341 11.60 -7.85 -9.19
C LEU A 341 12.04 -7.99 -7.74
N SER A 342 13.06 -8.82 -7.45
CA SER A 342 13.63 -8.95 -6.09
C SER A 342 14.32 -7.69 -5.58
N ARG A 343 14.46 -6.68 -6.45
CA ARG A 343 15.02 -5.36 -6.15
C ARG A 343 13.95 -4.30 -5.90
N SER A 344 12.67 -4.64 -6.10
CA SER A 344 11.53 -3.73 -5.93
C SER A 344 11.05 -3.57 -4.49
N ILE A 345 11.52 -4.42 -3.57
CA ILE A 345 11.08 -4.45 -2.17
C ILE A 345 12.29 -4.41 -1.24
N ASP A 346 12.30 -3.41 -0.36
CA ASP A 346 13.10 -3.24 0.86
C ASP A 346 14.57 -3.67 0.80
N ARG A 347 15.47 -2.75 0.45
CA ARG A 347 16.91 -2.94 0.73
C ARG A 347 17.58 -1.75 1.40
N LEU A 348 18.26 -2.09 2.50
CA LEU A 348 18.63 -1.29 3.66
C LEU A 348 19.89 -0.44 3.50
N TYR A 349 20.63 -0.63 2.42
CA TYR A 349 21.89 0.06 2.18
C TYR A 349 21.96 0.39 0.71
N THR A 350 21.92 1.66 0.33
CA THR A 350 22.12 2.10 -1.06
C THR A 350 23.61 2.33 -1.30
N ALA A 351 24.13 2.00 -2.49
CA ALA A 351 25.55 2.20 -2.84
C ALA A 351 25.97 3.68 -3.00
N GLY A 352 25.15 4.61 -2.52
CA GLY A 352 25.46 6.02 -2.35
C GLY A 352 24.77 6.49 -1.07
N GLY A 353 25.57 6.84 -0.07
CA GLY A 353 25.12 7.69 1.02
C GLY A 353 25.05 9.12 0.49
N ASN A 354 23.95 9.80 0.79
CA ASN A 354 23.64 11.21 0.51
C ASN A 354 24.19 11.81 -0.79
#